data_AF-A0A2H1L5H7-F1
#
_entry.id   AF-A0A2H1L5H7-F1
#
_cell.length_a   1.000
_cell.length_b   1.000
_cell.length_c   1.000
_cell.angle_alpha   90.00
_cell.angle_beta   90.00
_cell.angle_gamma   90.00
#
_symmetry.space_group_name_H-M   'P 1'
#
loop_
_entity.id
_entity.type
_entity.pdbx_description
1 polymer ?
#
loop_
_entity_poly.entity_id
_entity_poly.type
_entity_poly.pdbx_seq_one_letter_code
_entity_poly.pdbx_strand_id
1 'polypeptide(L)'
;MRSRTTSHETPMAFPAPPEALKELMAGPLAPQRSFTVPKESWIRKFSELQHASEAIAGLPTQMNRDKAIASFSSHWPEDAVGAFTATMAWAYGERAGYAGYRVARILTASSRPEGREESLRVRTALRTSLEVAVRDGAIEGFSYLNDCTHKVKSHQGTDADHLVGVDCGRIYGLGPSFFTKWLHIGTLALSQEAAPTNPPAPMLDNQAISWLKTQARLIDDVRDAGVHHTDHLGGTPTTPEGDLLRLRSGRTDDYGRYVALLSAWGEPYGLRAVDVCDRIYRLIRDDGEEDSHAA
;
A
#
# COMPACT_ATOMS: atom_id res chain seq x y z
N MET A 1 27.37 -0.41 -41.16
CA MET A 1 27.05 -1.11 -39.91
C MET A 1 27.85 -0.47 -38.78
N ARG A 2 27.22 0.33 -37.92
CA ARG A 2 27.83 0.78 -36.65
C ARG A 2 27.19 -0.04 -35.55
N SER A 3 27.98 -0.92 -34.94
CA SER A 3 27.56 -1.71 -33.78
C SER A 3 27.22 -0.77 -32.63
N ARG A 4 25.97 -0.86 -32.14
CA ARG A 4 25.56 -0.27 -30.86
C ARG A 4 26.22 -1.07 -29.76
N THR A 5 27.15 -0.43 -29.06
CA THR A 5 27.65 -0.89 -27.77
C THR A 5 26.47 -0.96 -26.80
N THR A 6 26.07 -2.17 -26.42
CA THR A 6 25.15 -2.40 -25.30
C THR A 6 25.87 -1.95 -24.03
N SER A 7 25.44 -0.83 -23.46
CA SER A 7 25.79 -0.45 -22.09
C SER A 7 25.29 -1.56 -21.16
N HIS A 8 26.23 -2.32 -20.59
CA HIS A 8 25.95 -3.15 -19.42
C HIS A 8 25.56 -2.20 -18.28
N GLU A 9 24.27 -2.08 -18.00
CA GLU A 9 23.80 -1.55 -16.72
C GLU A 9 24.28 -2.51 -15.63
N THR A 10 25.21 -2.05 -14.80
CA THR A 10 25.56 -2.75 -13.56
C THR A 10 24.27 -2.91 -12.75
N PRO A 11 23.89 -4.14 -12.34
CA PRO A 11 22.69 -4.33 -11.54
C PRO A 11 22.79 -3.47 -10.28
N MET A 12 21.75 -2.69 -10.03
CA MET A 12 21.63 -1.85 -8.85
C MET A 12 21.74 -2.73 -7.60
N ALA A 13 22.85 -2.63 -6.88
CA ALA A 13 23.06 -3.38 -5.65
C ALA A 13 22.30 -2.70 -4.52
N PHE A 14 21.21 -3.31 -4.06
CA PHE A 14 20.50 -2.86 -2.86
C PHE A 14 21.34 -3.09 -1.60
N PRO A 15 21.20 -2.23 -0.56
CA PRO A 15 21.83 -2.51 0.72
C PRO A 15 21.29 -3.80 1.33
N ALA A 16 22.08 -4.45 2.19
CA ALA A 16 21.62 -5.61 2.93
C ALA A 16 20.43 -5.24 3.85
N PRO A 17 19.49 -6.18 4.10
CA PRO A 17 18.41 -5.96 5.05
C PRO A 17 18.96 -5.76 6.47
N PRO A 18 18.31 -4.94 7.32
CA PRO A 18 18.67 -4.83 8.74
C PRO A 18 18.59 -6.18 9.46
N GLU A 19 19.42 -6.40 10.49
CA GLU A 19 19.54 -7.71 11.15
C GLU A 19 18.22 -8.20 11.74
N ALA A 20 17.47 -7.33 12.42
CA ALA A 20 16.14 -7.68 12.96
C ALA A 20 15.15 -8.13 11.86
N LEU A 21 15.29 -7.63 10.63
CA LEU A 21 14.48 -8.10 9.50
C LEU A 21 14.96 -9.47 9.01
N LYS A 22 16.27 -9.73 8.98
CA LYS A 22 16.82 -11.06 8.63
C LYS A 22 16.33 -12.14 9.59
N GLU A 23 16.35 -11.87 10.89
CA GLU A 23 15.85 -12.78 11.92
C GLU A 23 14.39 -13.17 11.66
N LEU A 24 13.53 -12.18 11.35
CA LEU A 24 12.14 -12.46 10.99
C LEU A 24 11.99 -13.18 9.64
N MET A 25 12.85 -12.92 8.65
CA MET A 25 12.82 -13.58 7.34
C MET A 25 13.25 -15.05 7.41
N ALA A 26 14.08 -15.42 8.38
CA ALA A 26 14.53 -16.80 8.57
C ALA A 26 13.45 -17.73 9.15
N GLY A 27 12.37 -17.18 9.72
CA GLY A 27 11.33 -17.94 10.41
C GLY A 27 9.91 -17.72 9.86
N PRO A 28 8.94 -18.51 10.35
CA PRO A 28 7.53 -18.27 10.09
C PRO A 28 7.09 -16.94 10.71
N LEU A 29 6.13 -16.27 10.07
CA LEU A 29 5.55 -15.03 10.58
C LEU A 29 4.24 -15.35 11.30
N ALA A 30 4.17 -15.04 12.60
CA ALA A 30 2.93 -15.20 13.37
C ALA A 30 1.82 -14.30 12.82
N PRO A 31 0.53 -14.71 12.91
CA PRO A 31 -0.60 -13.93 12.41
C PRO A 31 -0.65 -12.49 12.95
N GLN A 32 -1.29 -11.61 12.19
CA GLN A 32 -1.55 -10.23 12.63
C GLN A 32 -2.55 -10.23 13.78
N ARG A 33 -2.24 -9.51 14.86
CA ARG A 33 -3.17 -9.26 15.97
C ARG A 33 -4.49 -8.69 15.47
N SER A 34 -5.59 -9.25 15.96
CA SER A 34 -6.94 -8.75 15.66
C SER A 34 -7.26 -7.43 16.40
N PHE A 35 -8.20 -6.66 15.86
CA PHE A 35 -8.74 -5.45 16.47
C PHE A 35 -10.24 -5.29 16.20
N THR A 36 -10.92 -4.49 17.04
CA THR A 36 -12.36 -4.22 16.88
C THR A 36 -12.60 -3.10 15.86
N VAL A 37 -13.50 -3.31 14.91
CA VAL A 37 -13.95 -2.26 13.97
C VAL A 37 -15.13 -1.50 14.59
N PRO A 38 -15.07 -0.16 14.72
CA PRO A 38 -16.18 0.64 15.27
C PRO A 38 -17.32 0.83 14.25
N LYS A 39 -18.06 -0.24 13.93
CA LYS A 39 -19.06 -0.31 12.84
C LYS A 39 -20.07 0.84 12.85
N GLU A 40 -20.66 1.17 14.00
CA GLU A 40 -21.66 2.24 14.11
C GLU A 40 -21.12 3.60 13.67
N SER A 41 -19.84 3.88 13.93
CA SER A 41 -19.20 5.12 13.51
C SER A 41 -19.10 5.23 11.99
N TRP A 42 -18.82 4.12 11.33
CA TRP A 42 -18.73 4.02 9.88
C TRP A 42 -20.11 4.10 9.21
N ILE A 43 -21.09 3.30 9.67
CA ILE A 43 -22.44 3.25 9.10
C ILE A 43 -23.11 4.63 9.12
N ARG A 44 -22.93 5.41 10.19
CA ARG A 44 -23.44 6.80 10.27
C ARG A 44 -22.93 7.72 9.17
N LYS A 45 -21.86 7.36 8.45
CA LYS A 45 -21.28 8.15 7.36
C LYS A 45 -21.70 7.66 5.97
N PHE A 46 -22.45 6.57 5.87
CA PHE A 46 -22.78 5.88 4.63
C PHE A 46 -24.27 5.86 4.31
N SER A 47 -25.05 6.87 4.76
CA SER A 47 -26.52 6.85 4.68
C SER A 47 -27.07 6.53 3.28
N GLU A 48 -26.48 7.08 2.23
CA GLU A 48 -26.87 6.84 0.83
C GLU A 48 -25.97 5.82 0.10
N LEU A 49 -24.96 5.28 0.78
CA LEU A 49 -23.95 4.37 0.21
C LEU A 49 -24.28 2.94 0.64
N GLN A 50 -25.28 2.35 0.00
CA GLN A 50 -25.84 1.05 0.40
C GLN A 50 -24.77 -0.04 0.46
N HIS A 51 -23.97 -0.21 -0.59
CA HIS A 51 -22.94 -1.25 -0.63
C HIS A 51 -21.88 -1.07 0.47
N ALA A 52 -21.49 0.18 0.75
CA ALA A 52 -20.55 0.50 1.82
C ALA A 52 -21.15 0.21 3.22
N SER A 53 -22.41 0.56 3.44
CA SER A 53 -23.13 0.27 4.68
C SER A 53 -23.28 -1.23 4.93
N GLU A 54 -23.68 -1.99 3.91
CA GLU A 54 -23.82 -3.44 3.98
C GLU A 54 -22.48 -4.12 4.25
N ALA A 55 -21.41 -3.69 3.58
CA ALA A 55 -20.07 -4.21 3.81
C ALA A 55 -19.61 -4.03 5.26
N ILE A 56 -19.79 -2.83 5.85
CA ILE A 56 -19.43 -2.59 7.26
C ILE A 56 -20.30 -3.43 8.22
N ALA A 57 -21.60 -3.52 7.95
CA ALA A 57 -22.50 -4.32 8.76
C ALA A 57 -22.08 -5.80 8.78
N GLY A 58 -21.64 -6.33 7.62
CA GLY A 58 -21.18 -7.70 7.44
C GLY A 58 -19.79 -8.04 8.00
N LEU A 59 -18.96 -7.05 8.37
CA LEU A 59 -17.62 -7.34 8.89
C LEU A 59 -17.66 -8.21 10.17
N PRO A 60 -16.64 -9.03 10.46
CA PRO A 60 -16.52 -9.67 11.76
C PRO A 60 -16.30 -8.64 12.89
N THR A 61 -16.64 -9.01 14.12
CA THR A 61 -16.41 -8.16 15.31
C THR A 61 -14.92 -7.86 15.52
N GLN A 62 -14.09 -8.88 15.33
CA GLN A 62 -12.63 -8.81 15.42
C GLN A 62 -12.05 -8.93 14.01
N MET A 63 -11.30 -7.94 13.55
CA MET A 63 -10.70 -7.84 12.23
C MET A 63 -9.18 -8.05 12.31
N ASN A 64 -8.63 -8.85 11.42
CA ASN A 64 -7.22 -8.92 11.10
C ASN A 64 -7.09 -9.00 9.57
N ARG A 65 -5.88 -9.12 9.03
CA ARG A 65 -5.67 -9.18 7.57
C ARG A 65 -6.44 -10.34 6.91
N ASP A 66 -6.40 -11.54 7.48
CA ASP A 66 -7.02 -12.71 6.85
C ASP A 66 -8.55 -12.57 6.79
N LYS A 67 -9.14 -11.97 7.83
CA LYS A 67 -10.56 -11.60 7.83
C LYS A 67 -10.87 -10.47 6.87
N ALA A 68 -9.94 -9.52 6.68
CA ALA A 68 -10.10 -8.47 5.67
C ALA A 68 -10.07 -9.05 4.25
N ILE A 69 -9.24 -10.06 3.99
CA ILE A 69 -9.22 -10.83 2.73
C ILE A 69 -10.55 -11.57 2.55
N ALA A 70 -11.04 -12.28 3.58
CA ALA A 70 -12.31 -12.98 3.51
C ALA A 70 -13.50 -12.03 3.26
N SER A 71 -13.54 -10.89 3.95
CA SER A 71 -14.55 -9.85 3.72
C SER A 71 -14.38 -9.17 2.37
N PHE A 72 -13.17 -9.01 1.84
CA PHE A 72 -12.97 -8.55 0.47
C PHE A 72 -13.60 -9.54 -0.52
N SER A 73 -13.28 -10.83 -0.38
CA SER A 73 -13.73 -11.88 -1.30
C SER A 73 -15.24 -12.10 -1.28
N SER A 74 -15.93 -11.80 -0.17
CA SER A 74 -17.40 -11.93 -0.11
C SER A 74 -18.14 -10.86 -0.92
N HIS A 75 -17.46 -9.78 -1.33
CA HIS A 75 -18.03 -8.71 -2.15
C HIS A 75 -17.49 -8.71 -3.58
N TRP A 76 -16.26 -9.16 -3.79
CA TRP A 76 -15.61 -9.14 -5.10
C TRP A 76 -16.01 -10.35 -5.97
N PRO A 77 -16.22 -10.20 -7.31
CA PRO A 77 -16.07 -8.98 -8.14
C PRO A 77 -17.32 -8.10 -8.31
N GLU A 78 -18.48 -8.55 -7.86
CA GLU A 78 -19.79 -7.93 -8.12
C GLU A 78 -19.91 -6.54 -7.48
N ASP A 79 -19.35 -6.40 -6.28
CA ASP A 79 -19.40 -5.20 -5.45
C ASP A 79 -17.98 -4.70 -5.08
N ALA A 80 -17.36 -3.98 -6.02
CA ALA A 80 -16.07 -3.33 -5.78
C ALA A 80 -16.12 -2.27 -4.66
N VAL A 81 -17.28 -1.68 -4.38
CA VAL A 81 -17.45 -0.67 -3.33
C VAL A 81 -17.43 -1.31 -1.95
N GLY A 82 -18.16 -2.41 -1.76
CA GLY A 82 -18.12 -3.20 -0.53
C GLY A 82 -16.74 -3.80 -0.27
N ALA A 83 -16.11 -4.39 -1.29
CA ALA A 83 -14.76 -4.93 -1.19
C ALA A 83 -13.73 -3.86 -0.78
N PHE A 84 -13.81 -2.66 -1.39
CA PHE A 84 -12.98 -1.52 -1.02
C PHE A 84 -13.28 -1.05 0.41
N THR A 85 -14.54 -0.98 0.80
CA THR A 85 -14.96 -0.54 2.14
C THR A 85 -14.44 -1.48 3.23
N ALA A 86 -14.55 -2.80 3.04
CA ALA A 86 -13.98 -3.80 3.94
C ALA A 86 -12.45 -3.65 4.07
N THR A 87 -11.77 -3.44 2.93
CA THR A 87 -10.32 -3.19 2.90
C THR A 87 -9.94 -1.92 3.66
N MET A 88 -10.72 -0.84 3.52
CA MET A 88 -10.47 0.40 4.24
C MET A 88 -10.73 0.27 5.74
N ALA A 89 -11.77 -0.47 6.15
CA ALA A 89 -12.01 -0.76 7.56
C ALA A 89 -10.81 -1.46 8.21
N TRP A 90 -10.17 -2.39 7.49
CA TRP A 90 -8.91 -2.98 7.92
C TRP A 90 -7.76 -1.97 7.94
N ALA A 91 -7.59 -1.22 6.85
CA ALA A 91 -6.48 -0.28 6.64
C ALA A 91 -6.41 0.86 7.67
N TYR A 92 -7.56 1.29 8.20
CA TYR A 92 -7.65 2.34 9.22
C TYR A 92 -7.48 1.81 10.66
N GLY A 93 -7.69 0.51 10.89
CA GLY A 93 -7.49 -0.08 12.21
C GLY A 93 -8.57 0.31 13.24
N GLU A 94 -8.26 0.01 14.51
CA GLU A 94 -9.13 0.28 15.67
C GLU A 94 -9.48 1.76 15.84
N ARG A 95 -8.50 2.64 15.62
CA ARG A 95 -8.65 4.10 15.84
C ARG A 95 -9.19 4.80 14.59
N ALA A 96 -10.27 4.26 14.05
CA ALA A 96 -10.80 4.68 12.75
C ALA A 96 -11.19 6.18 12.71
N GLY A 97 -11.67 6.77 13.80
CA GLY A 97 -11.94 8.22 13.89
C GLY A 97 -12.73 8.76 12.68
N TYR A 98 -12.05 9.54 11.84
CA TYR A 98 -12.61 10.19 10.64
C TYR A 98 -12.62 9.28 9.37
N ALA A 99 -12.32 7.99 9.51
CA ALA A 99 -12.18 7.03 8.40
C ALA A 99 -13.45 6.88 7.58
N GLY A 100 -14.60 6.60 8.20
CA GLY A 100 -15.86 6.42 7.48
C GLY A 100 -16.21 7.64 6.62
N TYR A 101 -15.97 8.84 7.12
CA TYR A 101 -16.16 10.07 6.33
C TYR A 101 -15.17 10.18 5.17
N ARG A 102 -13.89 9.84 5.36
CA ARG A 102 -12.90 9.83 4.25
C ARG A 102 -13.28 8.81 3.17
N VAL A 103 -13.73 7.63 3.56
CA VAL A 103 -14.19 6.61 2.61
C VAL A 103 -15.44 7.08 1.88
N ALA A 104 -16.40 7.73 2.56
CA ALA A 104 -17.57 8.30 1.90
C ALA A 104 -17.16 9.36 0.85
N ARG A 105 -16.20 10.24 1.18
CA ARG A 105 -15.63 11.21 0.22
C ARG A 105 -14.98 10.57 -1.00
N ILE A 106 -14.29 9.45 -0.79
CA ILE A 106 -13.66 8.68 -1.86
C ILE A 106 -14.73 8.09 -2.77
N LEU A 107 -15.70 7.38 -2.18
CA LEU A 107 -16.76 6.67 -2.92
C LEU A 107 -17.69 7.61 -3.70
N THR A 108 -17.91 8.82 -3.19
CA THR A 108 -18.73 9.86 -3.84
C THR A 108 -17.93 10.82 -4.72
N ALA A 109 -16.60 10.67 -4.78
CA ALA A 109 -15.67 11.62 -5.40
C ALA A 109 -15.89 13.10 -4.96
N SER A 110 -16.34 13.31 -3.72
CA SER A 110 -16.80 14.61 -3.23
C SER A 110 -16.08 15.06 -1.97
N SER A 111 -15.99 16.38 -1.76
CA SER A 111 -15.59 16.97 -0.48
C SER A 111 -16.72 16.97 0.56
N ARG A 112 -17.97 16.81 0.12
CA ARG A 112 -19.20 16.77 0.91
C ARG A 112 -20.03 15.55 0.46
N PRO A 113 -19.79 14.38 1.05
CA PRO A 113 -20.39 13.12 0.60
C PRO A 113 -21.86 12.97 1.03
N GLU A 114 -22.34 13.79 1.97
CA GLU A 114 -23.71 13.69 2.49
C GLU A 114 -24.75 13.90 1.37
N GLY A 115 -25.70 12.97 1.25
CA GLY A 115 -26.76 13.01 0.23
C GLY A 115 -26.28 12.72 -1.19
N ARG A 116 -25.04 12.25 -1.38
CA ARG A 116 -24.51 11.88 -2.70
C ARG A 116 -24.49 10.37 -2.87
N GLU A 117 -24.74 9.95 -4.11
CA GLU A 117 -24.62 8.56 -4.54
C GLU A 117 -23.16 8.15 -4.80
N GLU A 118 -22.96 6.84 -4.90
CA GLU A 118 -21.68 6.24 -5.31
C GLU A 118 -21.28 6.70 -6.72
N SER A 119 -20.03 7.12 -6.89
CA SER A 119 -19.50 7.50 -8.20
C SER A 119 -19.18 6.24 -9.02
N LEU A 120 -19.85 6.10 -10.17
CA LEU A 120 -19.57 5.03 -11.14
C LEU A 120 -18.10 5.05 -11.59
N ARG A 121 -17.52 6.25 -11.71
CA ARG A 121 -16.10 6.41 -12.04
C ARG A 121 -15.20 5.76 -11.00
N VAL A 122 -15.47 5.99 -9.71
CA VAL A 122 -14.70 5.42 -8.61
C VAL A 122 -14.81 3.90 -8.62
N ARG A 123 -16.03 3.37 -8.82
CA ARG A 123 -16.27 1.92 -8.94
C ARG A 123 -15.45 1.30 -10.09
N THR A 124 -15.47 1.91 -11.27
CA THR A 124 -14.67 1.46 -12.43
C THR A 124 -13.17 1.55 -12.13
N ALA A 125 -12.70 2.65 -11.56
CA ALA A 125 -11.29 2.83 -11.25
C ALA A 125 -10.76 1.80 -10.23
N LEU A 126 -11.54 1.50 -9.18
CA LEU A 126 -11.20 0.46 -8.21
C LEU A 126 -11.08 -0.90 -8.91
N ARG A 127 -12.05 -1.24 -9.76
CA ARG A 127 -12.03 -2.52 -10.49
C ARG A 127 -10.82 -2.62 -11.41
N THR A 128 -10.65 -1.66 -12.31
CA THR A 128 -9.57 -1.66 -13.30
C THR A 128 -8.19 -1.65 -12.65
N SER A 129 -8.01 -0.91 -11.54
CA SER A 129 -6.72 -0.90 -10.83
C SER A 129 -6.29 -2.29 -10.35
N LEU A 130 -7.25 -3.10 -9.91
CA LEU A 130 -6.97 -4.43 -9.40
C LEU A 130 -6.77 -5.43 -10.55
N GLU A 131 -7.57 -5.34 -11.60
CA GLU A 131 -7.38 -6.11 -12.84
C GLU A 131 -5.99 -5.88 -13.44
N VAL A 132 -5.55 -4.62 -13.54
CA VAL A 132 -4.21 -4.24 -13.99
C VAL A 132 -3.15 -4.81 -13.03
N ALA A 133 -3.33 -4.67 -11.72
CA ALA A 133 -2.37 -5.19 -10.75
C ALA A 133 -2.19 -6.72 -10.84
N VAL A 134 -3.27 -7.47 -11.05
CA VAL A 134 -3.24 -8.93 -11.20
C VAL A 134 -2.62 -9.32 -12.53
N ARG A 135 -3.00 -8.66 -13.64
CA ARG A 135 -2.55 -8.98 -15.00
C ARG A 135 -1.11 -8.56 -15.26
N ASP A 136 -0.76 -7.33 -14.91
CA ASP A 136 0.48 -6.66 -15.31
C ASP A 136 1.44 -6.41 -14.13
N GLY A 137 0.97 -6.66 -12.90
CA GLY A 137 1.78 -6.56 -11.69
C GLY A 137 1.50 -5.30 -10.86
N ALA A 138 1.96 -5.32 -9.60
CA ALA A 138 1.67 -4.31 -8.60
C ALA A 138 2.05 -2.87 -9.03
N ILE A 139 3.15 -2.72 -9.77
CA ILE A 139 3.66 -1.41 -10.21
C ILE A 139 2.68 -0.77 -11.19
N GLU A 140 2.14 -1.53 -12.14
CA GLU A 140 1.18 -1.05 -13.13
C GLU A 140 -0.16 -0.69 -12.49
N GLY A 141 -0.64 -1.51 -11.54
CA GLY A 141 -1.83 -1.18 -10.76
C GLY A 141 -1.69 0.11 -9.94
N PHE A 142 -0.50 0.32 -9.37
CA PHE A 142 -0.17 1.58 -8.68
C PHE A 142 -0.10 2.75 -9.66
N SER A 143 0.58 2.58 -10.79
CA SER A 143 0.71 3.61 -11.83
C SER A 143 -0.65 4.07 -12.34
N TYR A 144 -1.57 3.12 -12.59
CA TYR A 144 -2.94 3.42 -13.02
C TYR A 144 -3.68 4.37 -12.07
N LEU A 145 -3.52 4.19 -10.76
CA LEU A 145 -4.13 5.05 -9.73
C LEU A 145 -3.35 6.37 -9.51
N ASN A 146 -2.05 6.39 -9.79
CA ASN A 146 -1.14 7.46 -9.39
C ASN A 146 -0.75 8.45 -10.50
N ASP A 147 -0.44 7.95 -11.70
CA ASP A 147 0.34 8.66 -12.73
C ASP A 147 -0.48 9.41 -13.77
N CYS A 148 -1.79 9.54 -13.58
CA CYS A 148 -2.60 10.35 -14.48
C CYS A 148 -2.08 11.79 -14.64
N THR A 149 -1.79 12.17 -15.88
CA THR A 149 -1.12 13.44 -16.23
C THR A 149 -2.03 14.66 -16.32
N HIS A 150 -3.31 14.56 -15.98
CA HIS A 150 -4.17 15.73 -15.81
C HIS A 150 -3.89 16.41 -14.46
N LYS A 151 -2.73 17.07 -14.36
CA LYS A 151 -2.50 18.12 -13.35
C LYS A 151 -3.37 19.33 -13.69
N VAL A 152 -4.69 19.18 -13.63
CA VAL A 152 -5.50 20.38 -13.42
C VAL A 152 -5.18 20.80 -12.00
N LYS A 153 -4.46 21.93 -11.88
CA LYS A 153 -4.18 22.60 -10.60
C LYS A 153 -5.46 22.50 -9.78
N SER A 154 -5.38 21.78 -8.66
CA SER A 154 -6.45 21.62 -7.68
C SER A 154 -7.25 22.90 -7.55
N HIS A 155 -8.33 23.01 -8.29
CA HIS A 155 -9.40 23.89 -7.89
C HIS A 155 -10.06 23.09 -6.79
N GLN A 156 -9.93 23.59 -5.57
CA GLN A 156 -10.69 23.17 -4.40
C GLN A 156 -12.17 23.55 -4.61
N GLY A 157 -12.72 23.16 -5.76
CA GLY A 157 -14.10 23.33 -6.18
C GLY A 157 -14.87 22.03 -6.00
N THR A 158 -16.18 22.14 -5.98
CA THR A 158 -17.12 21.15 -5.43
C THR A 158 -17.19 19.81 -6.15
N ASP A 159 -16.60 19.64 -7.35
CA ASP A 159 -16.79 18.44 -8.17
C ASP A 159 -15.50 18.08 -8.91
N ALA A 160 -14.72 17.15 -8.34
CA ALA A 160 -13.43 16.72 -8.88
C ALA A 160 -13.56 15.88 -10.17
N ASP A 161 -14.74 15.34 -10.45
CA ASP A 161 -15.00 14.46 -11.60
C ASP A 161 -14.90 15.17 -12.95
N HIS A 162 -15.06 16.50 -13.01
CA HIS A 162 -15.02 17.25 -14.27
C HIS A 162 -13.60 17.48 -14.83
N LEU A 163 -12.54 17.17 -14.08
CA LEU A 163 -11.16 17.56 -14.42
C LEU A 163 -10.22 16.40 -14.71
N VAL A 164 -10.72 15.16 -14.66
CA VAL A 164 -9.89 13.97 -14.78
C VAL A 164 -10.29 13.23 -16.06
N GLY A 165 -9.36 13.05 -16.99
CA GLY A 165 -9.60 12.44 -18.30
C GLY A 165 -10.26 11.05 -18.24
N VAL A 166 -10.82 10.64 -19.38
CA VAL A 166 -11.68 9.44 -19.54
C VAL A 166 -10.94 8.13 -19.21
N ASP A 167 -9.61 8.09 -19.33
CA ASP A 167 -8.77 6.90 -19.09
C ASP A 167 -7.91 6.99 -17.81
N CYS A 168 -8.31 7.82 -16.85
CA CYS A 168 -7.55 8.01 -15.63
C CYS A 168 -8.16 7.31 -14.41
N GLY A 169 -7.36 6.43 -13.79
CA GLY A 169 -7.68 5.70 -12.57
C GLY A 169 -7.56 6.49 -11.27
N ARG A 170 -7.09 7.75 -11.29
CA ARG A 170 -6.94 8.56 -10.08
C ARG A 170 -8.29 8.80 -9.41
N ILE A 171 -8.39 8.41 -8.15
CA ILE A 171 -9.59 8.58 -7.33
C ILE A 171 -9.39 9.76 -6.38
N TYR A 172 -10.37 10.67 -6.34
CA TYR A 172 -10.35 11.81 -5.43
C TYR A 172 -10.33 11.37 -3.96
N GLY A 173 -9.48 12.01 -3.16
CA GLY A 173 -9.39 11.73 -1.72
C GLY A 173 -8.68 10.43 -1.36
N LEU A 174 -8.40 9.56 -2.33
CA LEU A 174 -7.64 8.34 -2.13
C LEU A 174 -6.16 8.63 -2.44
N GLY A 175 -5.33 8.53 -1.40
CA GLY A 175 -3.89 8.80 -1.51
C GLY A 175 -3.06 7.52 -1.74
N PRO A 176 -1.79 7.65 -2.12
CA PRO A 176 -0.94 6.51 -2.49
C PRO A 176 -0.83 5.41 -1.44
N SER A 177 -0.71 5.77 -0.15
CA SER A 177 -0.65 4.79 0.93
C SER A 177 -1.91 3.92 1.05
N PHE A 178 -3.07 4.44 0.65
CA PHE A 178 -4.32 3.67 0.63
C PHE A 178 -4.52 2.95 -0.70
N PHE A 179 -3.97 3.45 -1.82
CA PHE A 179 -3.87 2.67 -3.07
C PHE A 179 -3.16 1.35 -2.82
N THR A 180 -1.98 1.38 -2.18
CA THR A 180 -1.22 0.15 -1.96
C THR A 180 -1.90 -0.80 -0.99
N LYS A 181 -2.75 -0.32 -0.06
CA LYS A 181 -3.54 -1.18 0.84
C LYS A 181 -4.70 -1.86 0.11
N TRP A 182 -5.35 -1.11 -0.79
CA TRP A 182 -6.35 -1.66 -1.71
C TRP A 182 -5.75 -2.76 -2.60
N LEU A 183 -4.64 -2.47 -3.28
CA LEU A 183 -3.96 -3.45 -4.13
C LEU A 183 -3.46 -4.65 -3.32
N HIS A 184 -2.93 -4.43 -2.11
CA HIS A 184 -2.43 -5.50 -1.25
C HIS A 184 -3.51 -6.52 -0.89
N ILE A 185 -4.64 -6.10 -0.32
CA ILE A 185 -5.72 -7.03 0.04
C ILE A 185 -6.32 -7.68 -1.19
N GLY A 186 -6.59 -6.92 -2.25
CA GLY A 186 -7.20 -7.46 -3.46
C GLY A 186 -6.32 -8.48 -4.16
N THR A 187 -5.03 -8.20 -4.32
CA THR A 187 -4.10 -9.17 -4.96
C THR A 187 -3.82 -10.37 -4.07
N LEU A 188 -3.80 -10.22 -2.73
CA LEU A 188 -3.73 -11.37 -1.82
C LEU A 188 -4.95 -12.28 -1.95
N ALA A 189 -6.16 -11.71 -1.99
CA ALA A 189 -7.40 -12.45 -2.16
C ALA A 189 -7.42 -13.24 -3.48
N LEU A 190 -7.05 -12.58 -4.58
CA LEU A 190 -7.10 -13.16 -5.92
C LEU A 190 -5.94 -14.12 -6.22
N SER A 191 -4.90 -14.14 -5.38
CA SER A 191 -3.77 -15.07 -5.50
C SER A 191 -4.02 -16.43 -4.84
N GLN A 192 -5.17 -16.63 -4.17
CA GLN A 192 -5.48 -17.90 -3.51
C GLN A 192 -6.01 -18.97 -4.48
N GLU A 193 -6.47 -18.59 -5.68
CA GLU A 193 -7.22 -19.47 -6.57
C GLU A 193 -6.34 -20.17 -7.65
N ALA A 194 -5.16 -19.64 -7.97
CA ALA A 194 -4.17 -20.24 -8.86
C ALA A 194 -2.79 -19.61 -8.61
N ALA A 195 -1.69 -20.25 -9.03
CA ALA A 195 -0.37 -19.64 -8.98
C ALA A 195 -0.39 -18.34 -9.81
N PRO A 196 -0.40 -17.16 -9.18
CA PRO A 196 -0.66 -15.93 -9.90
C PRO A 196 0.55 -15.60 -10.78
N THR A 197 0.29 -15.07 -11.97
CA THR A 197 1.36 -14.63 -12.90
C THR A 197 2.24 -13.56 -12.27
N ASN A 198 1.66 -12.74 -11.39
CA ASN A 198 2.35 -11.68 -10.66
C ASN A 198 2.18 -11.88 -9.15
N PRO A 199 3.22 -11.61 -8.32
CA PRO A 199 3.10 -11.69 -6.88
C PRO A 199 2.15 -10.61 -6.32
N PRO A 200 1.52 -10.86 -5.14
CA PRO A 200 0.70 -9.85 -4.49
C PRO A 200 1.43 -8.54 -4.22
N ALA A 201 0.70 -7.44 -4.27
CA ALA A 201 1.24 -6.10 -4.11
C ALA A 201 1.69 -5.84 -2.65
N PRO A 202 2.94 -5.43 -2.39
CA PRO A 202 3.35 -4.97 -1.07
C PRO A 202 2.77 -3.59 -0.75
N MET A 203 2.49 -3.33 0.52
CA MET A 203 2.00 -2.03 0.99
C MET A 203 3.14 -1.02 1.15
N LEU A 204 2.91 0.24 0.77
CA LEU A 204 3.84 1.33 1.04
C LEU A 204 3.10 2.54 1.65
N ASP A 205 3.11 2.64 2.98
CA ASP A 205 2.60 3.81 3.69
C ASP A 205 3.70 4.62 4.40
N ASN A 206 3.29 5.72 5.04
CA ASN A 206 4.21 6.60 5.74
C ASN A 206 4.98 5.90 6.87
N GLN A 207 4.47 4.81 7.44
CA GLN A 207 5.19 4.08 8.46
C GLN A 207 6.36 3.30 7.83
N ALA A 208 6.10 2.57 6.74
CA ALA A 208 7.15 1.88 5.99
C ALA A 208 8.20 2.86 5.43
N ILE A 209 7.77 3.99 4.87
CA ILE A 209 8.69 5.05 4.39
C ILE A 209 9.51 5.63 5.52
N SER A 210 8.90 5.92 6.68
CA SER A 210 9.62 6.45 7.84
C SER A 210 10.64 5.43 8.36
N TRP A 211 10.26 4.15 8.41
CA TRP A 211 11.15 3.07 8.83
C TRP A 211 12.35 2.94 7.88
N LEU A 212 12.12 2.89 6.56
CA LEU A 212 13.18 2.84 5.55
C LEU A 212 14.10 4.06 5.62
N LYS A 213 13.54 5.25 5.87
CA LYS A 213 14.33 6.49 6.07
C LYS A 213 15.23 6.40 7.32
N THR A 214 14.78 5.75 8.38
CA THR A 214 15.62 5.46 9.55
C THR A 214 16.76 4.52 9.17
N GLN A 215 16.48 3.45 8.42
CA GLN A 215 17.54 2.54 7.94
C GLN A 215 18.55 3.25 7.03
N ALA A 216 18.08 4.14 6.16
CA ALA A 216 18.95 4.96 5.30
C ALA A 216 19.97 5.77 6.12
N ARG A 217 19.50 6.41 7.20
CA ARG A 217 20.37 7.19 8.10
C ARG A 217 21.41 6.33 8.79
N LEU A 218 21.02 5.15 9.27
CA LEU A 218 21.96 4.22 9.91
C LEU A 218 23.06 3.77 8.94
N ILE A 219 22.73 3.55 7.66
CA ILE A 219 23.71 3.22 6.62
C ILE A 219 24.68 4.38 6.38
N ASP A 220 24.16 5.60 6.28
CA ASP A 220 24.98 6.80 6.09
C ASP A 220 25.94 7.00 7.28
N ASP A 221 25.43 6.88 8.52
CA ASP A 221 26.21 7.06 9.74
C ASP A 221 27.36 6.05 9.88
N VAL A 222 27.14 4.78 9.51
CA VAL A 222 28.18 3.73 9.53
C VAL A 222 29.32 4.05 8.55
N ARG A 223 29.00 4.67 7.40
CA ARG A 223 30.00 5.02 6.38
C ARG A 223 30.78 6.26 6.77
N ASP A 224 30.13 7.26 7.35
CA ASP A 224 30.77 8.48 7.85
C ASP A 224 31.68 8.20 9.06
N ALA A 225 31.34 7.25 9.92
CA ALA A 225 32.22 6.79 11.00
C ALA A 225 33.53 6.14 10.48
N GLY A 226 33.56 5.70 9.22
CA GLY A 226 34.74 5.16 8.55
C GLY A 226 35.54 6.20 7.74
N VAL A 227 35.02 7.41 7.54
CA VAL A 227 35.62 8.44 6.70
C VAL A 227 35.55 9.79 7.44
N HIS A 228 36.66 10.21 8.05
CA HIS A 228 36.80 11.59 8.53
C HIS A 228 36.81 12.57 7.33
N HIS A 229 35.64 12.97 6.85
CA HIS A 229 35.52 14.07 5.91
C HIS A 229 34.49 15.08 6.43
N THR A 230 34.97 16.09 7.13
CA THR A 230 34.23 17.30 7.42
C THR A 230 34.15 18.13 6.15
N ASP A 231 32.99 18.19 5.51
CA ASP A 231 32.70 19.24 4.54
C ASP A 231 31.56 20.15 5.05
N HIS A 232 31.82 21.45 4.98
CA HIS A 232 31.16 22.50 5.76
C HIS A 232 29.89 23.06 5.12
N LEU A 233 29.11 22.24 4.40
CA LEU A 233 27.94 22.70 3.64
C LEU A 233 26.62 22.05 4.10
N GLY A 234 26.31 22.11 5.40
CA GLY A 234 24.95 22.16 5.97
C GLY A 234 23.91 21.07 5.62
N GLY A 235 24.22 20.10 4.78
CA GLY A 235 23.41 18.93 4.46
C GLY A 235 24.11 17.68 4.95
N THR A 236 23.37 16.77 5.56
CA THR A 236 23.90 15.45 5.92
C THR A 236 24.34 14.74 4.63
N PRO A 237 25.59 14.26 4.51
CA PRO A 237 26.00 13.45 3.37
C PRO A 237 25.04 12.27 3.19
N THR A 238 24.64 11.98 1.95
CA THR A 238 23.86 10.78 1.65
C THR A 238 24.72 9.83 0.83
N THR A 239 24.66 8.54 1.18
CA THR A 239 25.31 7.48 0.41
C THR A 239 24.40 7.01 -0.73
N PRO A 240 24.94 6.54 -1.86
CA PRO A 240 24.14 5.94 -2.92
C PRO A 240 23.20 4.83 -2.41
N GLU A 241 23.65 4.03 -1.44
CA GLU A 241 22.90 2.95 -0.82
C GLU A 241 21.76 3.48 0.06
N GLY A 242 22.01 4.52 0.86
CA GLY A 242 20.97 5.20 1.64
C GLY A 242 19.89 5.81 0.75
N ASP A 243 20.26 6.34 -0.42
CA ASP A 243 19.32 6.93 -1.38
C ASP A 243 18.38 5.89 -2.01
N LEU A 244 18.76 4.61 -2.05
CA LEU A 244 17.86 3.53 -2.46
C LEU A 244 16.70 3.32 -1.48
N LEU A 245 16.86 3.70 -0.20
CA LEU A 245 15.83 3.55 0.83
C LEU A 245 14.98 4.82 1.02
N ARG A 246 15.36 5.94 0.40
CA ARG A 246 14.64 7.22 0.46
C ARG A 246 13.52 7.28 -0.57
N LEU A 247 12.36 6.74 -0.20
CA LEU A 247 11.19 6.65 -1.06
C LEU A 247 10.17 7.77 -0.85
N ARG A 248 9.39 8.09 -1.90
CA ARG A 248 8.27 9.02 -1.88
C ARG A 248 6.98 8.27 -2.21
N SER A 249 5.96 8.40 -1.36
CA SER A 249 4.73 7.61 -1.45
C SER A 249 3.94 7.77 -2.76
N GLY A 250 4.06 8.89 -3.47
CA GLY A 250 3.30 9.18 -4.71
C GLY A 250 4.12 9.10 -6.00
N ARG A 251 5.22 8.34 -6.02
CA ARG A 251 6.06 8.18 -7.21
C ARG A 251 6.11 6.71 -7.60
N THR A 252 5.65 6.39 -8.80
CA THR A 252 5.66 5.02 -9.31
C THR A 252 7.06 4.43 -9.38
N ASP A 253 8.07 5.22 -9.80
CA ASP A 253 9.46 4.77 -9.80
C ASP A 253 9.95 4.40 -8.38
N ASP A 254 9.52 5.13 -7.35
CA ASP A 254 9.89 4.83 -5.96
C ASP A 254 9.12 3.59 -5.45
N TYR A 255 7.87 3.39 -5.88
CA TYR A 255 7.13 2.16 -5.58
C TYR A 255 7.74 0.94 -6.29
N GLY A 256 8.16 1.07 -7.54
CA GLY A 256 8.89 0.03 -8.26
C GLY A 256 10.22 -0.31 -7.59
N ARG A 257 10.96 0.69 -7.14
CA ARG A 257 12.19 0.50 -6.35
C ARG A 257 11.93 -0.20 -5.02
N TYR A 258 10.82 0.13 -4.35
CA TYR A 258 10.39 -0.56 -3.13
C TYR A 258 10.12 -2.04 -3.38
N VAL A 259 9.35 -2.37 -4.42
CA VAL A 259 9.05 -3.76 -4.79
C VAL A 259 10.34 -4.52 -5.10
N ALA A 260 11.26 -3.92 -5.88
CA ALA A 260 12.54 -4.53 -6.21
C ALA A 260 13.44 -4.76 -4.98
N LEU A 261 13.50 -3.78 -4.07
CA LEU A 261 14.21 -3.89 -2.80
C LEU A 261 13.70 -5.07 -1.96
N LEU A 262 12.38 -5.18 -1.80
CA LEU A 262 11.77 -6.25 -1.02
C LEU A 262 12.00 -7.62 -1.66
N SER A 263 11.90 -7.72 -2.99
CA SER A 263 12.23 -8.95 -3.71
C SER A 263 13.68 -9.37 -3.49
N ALA A 264 14.63 -8.42 -3.59
CA ALA A 264 16.05 -8.69 -3.36
C ALA A 264 16.34 -9.12 -1.91
N TRP A 265 15.64 -8.54 -0.92
CA TRP A 265 15.76 -8.97 0.48
C TRP A 265 15.13 -10.33 0.75
N GLY A 266 14.05 -10.68 0.05
CA GLY A 266 13.32 -11.93 0.23
C GLY A 266 13.91 -13.13 -0.50
N GLU A 267 14.61 -12.92 -1.62
CA GLU A 267 15.15 -13.98 -2.47
C GLU A 267 15.98 -15.03 -1.70
N PRO A 268 16.94 -14.66 -0.83
CA PRO A 268 17.74 -15.65 -0.09
C PRO A 268 16.93 -16.54 0.86
N TYR A 269 15.70 -16.14 1.17
CA TYR A 269 14.79 -16.81 2.10
C TYR A 269 13.60 -17.46 1.39
N GLY A 270 13.53 -17.41 0.05
CA GLY A 270 12.38 -17.89 -0.72
C GLY A 270 11.10 -17.10 -0.46
N LEU A 271 11.21 -15.84 -0.02
CA LEU A 271 10.09 -14.96 0.30
C LEU A 271 9.76 -14.04 -0.87
N ARG A 272 8.46 -13.78 -1.10
CA ARG A 272 8.01 -12.76 -2.05
C ARG A 272 8.11 -11.37 -1.42
N ALA A 273 8.08 -10.32 -2.24
CA ALA A 273 8.08 -8.95 -1.76
C ALA A 273 6.99 -8.68 -0.70
N VAL A 274 5.78 -9.21 -0.89
CA VAL A 274 4.68 -9.07 0.09
C VAL A 274 5.02 -9.70 1.45
N ASP A 275 5.70 -10.84 1.47
CA ASP A 275 6.03 -11.55 2.71
C ASP A 275 7.13 -10.81 3.50
N VAL A 276 8.03 -10.10 2.80
CA VAL A 276 9.03 -9.20 3.42
C VAL A 276 8.34 -7.93 3.94
N CYS A 277 7.40 -7.37 3.16
CA CYS A 277 6.61 -6.22 3.58
C CYS A 277 5.89 -6.49 4.91
N ASP A 278 5.28 -7.66 5.07
CA ASP A 278 4.59 -8.05 6.31
C ASP A 278 5.53 -8.08 7.52
N ARG A 279 6.76 -8.58 7.35
CA ARG A 279 7.79 -8.63 8.39
C ARG A 279 8.26 -7.22 8.78
N ILE A 280 8.37 -6.31 7.82
CA ILE A 280 8.62 -4.89 8.11
C ILE A 280 7.48 -4.31 8.97
N TYR A 281 6.22 -4.60 8.61
CA TYR A 281 5.10 -4.13 9.42
C TYR A 281 5.04 -4.77 10.81
N ARG A 282 5.50 -6.02 10.96
CA ARG A 282 5.69 -6.64 12.28
C ARG A 282 6.70 -5.86 13.13
N LEU A 283 7.85 -5.48 12.57
CA LEU A 283 8.84 -4.65 13.26
C LEU A 283 8.31 -3.25 13.63
N ILE A 284 7.49 -2.67 12.76
CA ILE A 284 6.93 -1.32 12.97
C ILE A 284 5.87 -1.31 14.07
N ARG A 285 4.99 -2.31 14.08
CA ARG A 285 3.77 -2.32 14.91
C ARG A 285 3.88 -3.14 16.18
N ASP A 286 4.86 -4.04 16.24
CA ASP A 286 4.99 -5.02 17.31
C ASP A 286 3.69 -5.84 17.51
N ASP A 287 3.03 -6.19 16.39
CA ASP A 287 1.65 -6.70 16.38
C ASP A 287 1.53 -8.23 16.23
N GLY A 288 2.44 -8.97 16.87
CA GLY A 288 2.33 -10.43 17.00
C GLY A 288 1.31 -10.86 18.04
N GLU A 289 0.48 -11.83 17.69
CA GLU A 289 -0.05 -12.74 18.70
C GLU A 289 1.16 -13.54 19.21
N GLU A 290 1.55 -13.30 20.47
CA GLU A 290 2.32 -14.30 21.20
C GLU A 290 1.41 -15.52 21.32
N ASP A 291 1.91 -16.71 20.98
CA ASP A 291 1.28 -18.00 21.28
C ASP A 291 1.11 -18.15 22.80
N SER A 292 0.18 -17.39 23.36
CA SER A 292 -0.23 -17.45 24.76
C SER A 292 -1.38 -18.44 24.85
N HIS A 293 -1.10 -19.69 24.47
CA HIS A 293 -1.67 -20.93 25.02
C HIS A 293 -0.92 -22.16 24.44
N ALA A 294 0.35 -22.28 24.81
CA ALA A 294 1.04 -23.56 24.91
C ALA A 294 1.56 -23.74 26.34
N ALA A 295 0.62 -23.88 27.30
CA ALA A 295 0.78 -24.55 28.60
C ALA A 295 -0.60 -24.64 29.27
#